data_AF-A0A8K1FVZ7-F1
#
_entry.id   AF-A0A8K1FVZ7-F1
#
_cell.length_a   1.000
_cell.length_b   1.000
_cell.length_c   1.000
_cell.angle_alpha   90.00
_cell.angle_beta   90.00
_cell.angle_gamma   90.00
#
_symmetry.space_group_name_H-M   'P 1'
#
loop_
_entity.id
_entity.type
_entity.pdbx_description
1 polymer ?
#
loop_
_entity_poly.entity_id
_entity_poly.type
_entity_poly.pdbx_seq_one_letter_code
_entity_poly.pdbx_strand_id
1 'polypeptide(L)'
;TLSHQIGGIGLIERENATILNSLILNIFDNLIQILQSLLHKLGLENVELYFAQNDGTIASAQFIRKFPIFTVAGPVSNSIRGAHLLTGITDAIVMDVGGTTTNVGVLYKGYPRESASPVEIAGIRTNFRMPDIFTLALGGGTVIKGEEIGPESVGFMLTKRGLSWGGDTLTATDVSMVVKGIKIEGSNPELIRDRYQIEYLKKIYSKMLESWENAIDMMKTSKEDVIVIGVGGGSIMLPETLKGSSKLVIPKNAQYANAIGCTLTKVGATIERTFSYDQTSRDTAIKSLIEEAKKTAISAGAIDTTIEVREIEELQMPYLPGNAIKVSVKVVGELKI
;
A
#
# COMPACT_ATOMS: atom_id res chain seq x y z
N THR A 1 17.04 -11.95 -14.87
CA THR A 1 16.78 -11.60 -13.45
C THR A 1 17.61 -12.50 -12.56
N LEU A 2 18.42 -11.96 -11.65
CA LEU A 2 19.17 -12.78 -10.67
C LEU A 2 18.45 -12.76 -9.32
N SER A 3 18.21 -13.92 -8.72
CA SER A 3 17.33 -14.04 -7.56
C SER A 3 17.83 -13.35 -6.29
N HIS A 4 19.13 -13.14 -6.15
CA HIS A 4 19.72 -12.41 -5.03
C HIS A 4 19.47 -10.89 -5.10
N GLN A 5 19.00 -10.38 -6.24
CA GLN A 5 18.71 -8.94 -6.42
C GLN A 5 17.26 -8.57 -6.09
N ILE A 6 16.40 -9.55 -5.80
CA ILE A 6 14.95 -9.34 -5.60
C ILE A 6 14.51 -9.74 -4.20
N GLY A 7 14.78 -10.98 -3.80
CA GLY A 7 14.25 -11.55 -2.57
C GLY A 7 15.29 -11.72 -1.48
N GLY A 8 14.83 -11.70 -0.23
CA GLY A 8 15.63 -11.91 0.98
C GLY A 8 15.98 -13.39 1.24
N ILE A 9 16.04 -13.82 2.50
CA ILE A 9 16.37 -15.23 2.82
C ILE A 9 15.22 -16.17 2.41
N GLY A 10 15.56 -17.33 1.87
CA GLY A 10 14.60 -18.36 1.43
C GLY A 10 14.86 -18.73 -0.03
N LEU A 11 14.93 -20.04 -0.33
CA LEU A 11 15.14 -20.51 -1.71
C LEU A 11 13.86 -20.35 -2.51
N ILE A 12 12.76 -20.92 -2.01
CA ILE A 12 11.46 -20.95 -2.67
C ILE A 12 10.91 -19.54 -2.84
N GLU A 13 10.95 -18.70 -1.79
CA GLU A 13 10.44 -17.34 -1.86
C GLU A 13 11.21 -16.47 -2.86
N ARG A 14 12.53 -16.63 -2.93
CA ARG A 14 13.38 -15.93 -3.90
C ARG A 14 13.13 -16.40 -5.33
N GLU A 15 12.99 -17.71 -5.52
CA GLU A 15 12.67 -18.30 -6.81
C GLU A 15 11.32 -17.77 -7.31
N ASN A 16 10.29 -17.83 -6.47
CA ASN A 16 8.96 -17.30 -6.75
C ASN A 16 8.99 -15.82 -7.12
N ALA A 17 9.68 -14.99 -6.32
CA ALA A 17 9.82 -13.56 -6.60
C ALA A 17 10.53 -13.30 -7.95
N THR A 18 11.53 -14.11 -8.29
CA THR A 18 12.27 -14.02 -9.55
C THR A 18 11.38 -14.38 -10.74
N ILE A 19 10.58 -15.44 -10.62
CA ILE A 19 9.61 -15.86 -11.63
C ILE A 19 8.57 -14.76 -11.84
N LEU A 20 7.94 -14.28 -10.76
CA LEU A 20 6.92 -13.23 -10.83
C LEU A 20 7.46 -11.95 -11.47
N ASN A 21 8.65 -11.49 -11.08
CA ASN A 21 9.28 -10.34 -11.70
C ASN A 21 9.48 -10.55 -13.21
N SER A 22 9.97 -11.73 -13.59
CA SER A 22 10.27 -12.05 -14.99
C SER A 22 9.01 -12.13 -15.86
N LEU A 23 7.88 -12.58 -15.30
CA LEU A 23 6.58 -12.65 -16.00
C LEU A 23 6.07 -11.26 -16.42
N ILE A 24 6.38 -10.21 -15.66
CA ILE A 24 5.84 -8.86 -15.90
C ILE A 24 6.85 -7.90 -16.55
N LEU A 25 8.08 -8.34 -16.84
CA LEU A 25 9.12 -7.50 -17.46
C LEU A 25 8.65 -6.86 -18.77
N ASN A 26 8.12 -7.67 -19.69
CA ASN A 26 7.68 -7.18 -21.00
C ASN A 26 6.48 -6.22 -20.89
N ILE A 27 5.60 -6.43 -19.91
CA ILE A 27 4.45 -5.56 -19.66
C ILE A 27 4.93 -4.17 -19.22
N PHE A 28 5.86 -4.12 -18.27
CA PHE A 28 6.42 -2.87 -17.78
C PHE A 28 7.33 -2.18 -18.79
N ASP A 29 8.09 -2.93 -19.58
CA ASP A 29 8.91 -2.37 -20.66
C ASP A 29 8.02 -1.65 -21.68
N ASN A 30 6.94 -2.30 -22.14
CA ASN A 30 5.95 -1.69 -23.03
C ASN A 30 5.26 -0.48 -22.39
N LEU A 31 4.84 -0.58 -21.12
CA LEU A 31 4.21 0.53 -20.39
C LEU A 31 5.14 1.75 -20.34
N ILE A 32 6.41 1.56 -19.99
CA ILE A 32 7.39 2.65 -19.92
C ILE A 32 7.60 3.26 -21.32
N GLN A 33 7.74 2.46 -22.37
CA GLN A 33 7.87 2.96 -23.74
C GLN A 33 6.66 3.79 -24.18
N ILE A 34 5.44 3.35 -23.84
CA ILE A 34 4.20 4.07 -24.14
C ILE A 34 4.18 5.41 -23.40
N LEU A 35 4.52 5.42 -22.10
CA LEU A 35 4.57 6.64 -21.29
C LEU A 35 5.60 7.64 -21.83
N GLN A 36 6.81 7.18 -22.18
CA GLN A 36 7.86 8.01 -22.77
C GLN A 36 7.42 8.59 -24.13
N SER A 37 6.79 7.77 -24.97
CA SER A 37 6.26 8.22 -26.26
C SER A 37 5.14 9.26 -26.09
N LEU A 38 4.29 9.09 -25.07
CA LEU A 38 3.24 10.06 -24.75
C LEU A 38 3.82 11.39 -24.27
N LEU A 39 4.81 11.36 -23.38
CA LEU A 39 5.51 12.58 -22.92
C LEU A 39 6.13 13.34 -24.10
N HIS A 40 6.81 12.63 -25.01
CA HIS A 40 7.35 13.25 -26.22
C HIS A 40 6.25 13.86 -27.10
N LYS A 41 5.13 13.17 -27.32
CA LYS A 41 4.00 13.71 -28.10
C LYS A 41 3.37 14.95 -27.46
N LEU A 42 3.46 15.08 -26.13
CA LEU A 42 2.99 16.25 -25.38
C LEU A 42 4.04 17.37 -25.29
N GLY A 43 5.23 17.21 -25.90
CA GLY A 43 6.31 18.19 -25.85
C GLY A 43 7.05 18.22 -24.50
N LEU A 44 6.92 17.18 -23.68
CA LEU A 44 7.54 17.04 -22.36
C LEU A 44 8.85 16.23 -22.44
N GLU A 45 9.79 16.72 -23.25
CA GLU A 45 11.02 16.00 -23.60
C GLU A 45 12.04 15.88 -22.43
N ASN A 46 11.97 16.79 -21.45
CA ASN A 46 12.91 16.86 -20.31
C ASN A 46 12.29 16.34 -19.00
N VAL A 47 11.33 15.42 -19.07
CA VAL A 47 10.67 14.85 -17.88
C VAL A 47 11.16 13.44 -17.63
N GLU A 48 11.71 13.21 -16.44
CA GLU A 48 12.08 11.88 -15.99
C GLU A 48 10.88 11.14 -15.39
N LEU A 49 10.80 9.84 -15.69
CA LEU A 49 9.73 8.98 -15.19
C LEU A 49 10.17 8.24 -13.93
N TYR A 50 9.38 8.42 -12.88
CA TYR A 50 9.51 7.73 -11.61
C TYR A 50 8.23 6.94 -11.30
N PHE A 51 8.41 5.86 -10.55
CA PHE A 51 7.36 4.93 -10.17
C PHE A 51 7.38 4.74 -8.66
N ALA A 52 6.20 4.72 -8.04
CA ALA A 52 6.05 4.38 -6.64
C ALA A 52 6.40 2.92 -6.38
N GLN A 53 7.16 2.69 -5.32
CA GLN A 53 7.57 1.39 -4.86
C GLN A 53 6.68 0.90 -3.71
N ASN A 54 6.72 -0.41 -3.48
CA ASN A 54 6.04 -1.07 -2.37
C ASN A 54 6.43 -0.45 -1.02
N ASP A 55 7.67 0.01 -0.85
CA ASP A 55 8.17 0.46 0.45
C ASP A 55 7.85 1.94 0.78
N GLY A 56 7.04 2.60 -0.06
CA GLY A 56 6.65 3.99 0.09
C GLY A 56 7.68 5.00 -0.44
N THR A 57 8.67 4.55 -1.21
CA THR A 57 9.64 5.39 -1.93
C THR A 57 9.38 5.37 -3.44
N ILE A 58 10.16 6.09 -4.23
CA ILE A 58 10.10 6.10 -5.70
C ILE A 58 11.39 5.57 -6.33
N ALA A 59 11.25 4.93 -7.48
CA ALA A 59 12.37 4.47 -8.31
C ALA A 59 12.25 4.97 -9.75
N SER A 60 13.40 5.14 -10.41
CA SER A 60 13.45 5.51 -11.81
C SER A 60 12.85 4.43 -12.71
N ALA A 61 12.34 4.86 -13.87
CA ALA A 61 11.86 3.94 -14.91
C ALA A 61 12.93 2.90 -15.32
N GLN A 62 14.21 3.26 -15.31
CA GLN A 62 15.30 2.33 -15.66
C GLN A 62 15.43 1.19 -14.63
N PHE A 63 15.25 1.50 -13.33
CA PHE A 63 15.25 0.49 -12.29
C PHE A 63 14.01 -0.41 -12.38
N ILE A 64 12.82 0.20 -12.52
CA ILE A 64 11.55 -0.54 -12.62
C ILE A 64 11.47 -1.39 -13.89
N ARG A 65 12.12 -1.00 -14.99
CA ARG A 65 12.23 -1.85 -16.19
C ARG A 65 12.92 -3.20 -15.90
N LYS A 66 13.81 -3.25 -14.90
CA LYS A 66 14.51 -4.48 -14.47
C LYS A 66 13.81 -5.19 -13.32
N PHE A 67 13.19 -4.43 -12.43
CA PHE A 67 12.59 -4.94 -11.19
C PHE A 67 11.14 -4.44 -10.98
N PRO A 68 10.22 -4.68 -11.93
CA PRO A 68 8.83 -4.23 -11.84
C PRO A 68 8.07 -4.80 -10.63
N ILE A 69 8.53 -5.92 -10.06
CA ILE A 69 7.89 -6.53 -8.90
C ILE A 69 7.82 -5.60 -7.68
N PHE A 70 8.72 -4.61 -7.60
CA PHE A 70 8.73 -3.62 -6.53
C PHE A 70 7.63 -2.56 -6.64
N THR A 71 6.74 -2.60 -7.64
CA THR A 71 5.61 -1.65 -7.75
C THR A 71 4.25 -2.31 -7.48
N VAL A 72 4.20 -3.61 -7.22
CA VAL A 72 2.93 -4.38 -7.11
C VAL A 72 2.01 -3.83 -6.02
N ALA A 73 2.56 -3.44 -4.87
CA ALA A 73 1.84 -2.80 -3.77
C ALA A 73 2.00 -1.27 -3.74
N GLY A 74 2.69 -0.69 -4.73
CA GLY A 74 2.92 0.76 -4.84
C GLY A 74 1.65 1.61 -4.66
N PRO A 75 0.50 1.24 -5.25
CA PRO A 75 -0.75 1.97 -5.02
C PRO A 75 -1.18 2.02 -3.55
N VAL A 76 -1.11 0.91 -2.81
CA VAL A 76 -1.51 0.88 -1.40
C VAL A 76 -0.52 1.67 -0.56
N SER A 77 0.78 1.52 -0.85
CA SER A 77 1.85 2.29 -0.20
C SER A 77 1.67 3.79 -0.40
N ASN A 78 1.27 4.20 -1.60
CA ASN A 78 0.93 5.60 -1.88
C ASN A 78 -0.26 6.07 -1.04
N SER A 79 -1.33 5.28 -0.92
CA SER A 79 -2.45 5.66 -0.06
C SER A 79 -2.04 5.80 1.41
N ILE A 80 -1.17 4.91 1.93
CA ILE A 80 -0.58 5.00 3.28
C ILE A 80 0.25 6.29 3.43
N ARG A 81 1.12 6.56 2.46
CA ARG A 81 1.95 7.76 2.43
C ARG A 81 1.13 9.05 2.28
N GLY A 82 0.06 9.01 1.50
CA GLY A 82 -0.89 10.11 1.35
C GLY A 82 -1.68 10.39 2.63
N ALA A 83 -2.07 9.34 3.37
CA ALA A 83 -2.69 9.48 4.67
C ALA A 83 -1.79 10.24 5.66
N HIS A 84 -0.48 9.93 5.66
CA HIS A 84 0.51 10.69 6.42
C HIS A 84 0.55 12.17 6.00
N LEU A 85 0.67 12.46 4.70
CA LEU A 85 0.74 13.83 4.19
C LEU A 85 -0.52 14.65 4.47
N LEU A 86 -1.69 14.03 4.41
CA LEU A 86 -2.98 14.68 4.62
C LEU A 86 -3.26 15.00 6.09
N THR A 87 -2.64 14.26 7.02
CA THR A 87 -2.98 14.32 8.45
C THR A 87 -1.83 14.76 9.36
N GLY A 88 -0.58 14.61 8.92
CA GLY A 88 0.62 14.74 9.74
C GLY A 88 0.83 13.60 10.74
N ILE A 89 -0.06 12.60 10.80
CA ILE A 89 0.05 11.46 11.71
C ILE A 89 1.15 10.53 11.20
N THR A 90 2.03 10.07 12.09
CA THR A 90 3.17 9.21 11.74
C THR A 90 2.93 7.73 11.97
N ASP A 91 2.02 7.38 12.88
CA ASP A 91 1.80 6.01 13.34
C ASP A 91 0.29 5.77 13.44
N ALA A 92 -0.25 4.92 12.57
CA ALA A 92 -1.68 4.64 12.46
C ALA A 92 -1.95 3.39 11.63
N ILE A 93 -3.17 2.85 11.74
CA ILE A 93 -3.71 1.98 10.69
C ILE A 93 -4.33 2.87 9.61
N VAL A 94 -4.05 2.57 8.35
CA VAL A 94 -4.65 3.25 7.20
C VAL A 94 -5.60 2.30 6.51
N MET A 95 -6.85 2.74 6.35
CA MET A 95 -7.89 2.03 5.61
C MET A 95 -8.17 2.76 4.31
N ASP A 96 -7.65 2.26 3.19
CA ASP A 96 -7.93 2.74 1.85
C ASP A 96 -9.16 2.04 1.28
N VAL A 97 -10.32 2.69 1.41
CA VAL A 97 -11.61 2.19 0.94
C VAL A 97 -11.82 2.65 -0.50
N GLY A 98 -11.65 1.71 -1.43
CA GLY A 98 -11.86 1.91 -2.86
C GLY A 98 -13.28 1.60 -3.32
N GLY A 99 -13.45 1.46 -4.64
CA GLY A 99 -14.71 1.02 -5.24
C GLY A 99 -14.97 -0.49 -5.15
N THR A 100 -13.93 -1.31 -5.02
CA THR A 100 -14.04 -2.77 -5.03
C THR A 100 -13.62 -3.41 -3.72
N THR A 101 -12.59 -2.86 -3.09
CA THR A 101 -11.93 -3.43 -1.92
C THR A 101 -11.61 -2.34 -0.90
N THR A 102 -11.33 -2.77 0.32
CA THR A 102 -10.67 -1.94 1.35
C THR A 102 -9.31 -2.55 1.60
N ASN A 103 -8.24 -1.79 1.40
CA ASN A 103 -6.89 -2.19 1.76
C ASN A 103 -6.55 -1.59 3.12
N VAL A 104 -6.15 -2.43 4.07
CA VAL A 104 -5.78 -2.00 5.42
C VAL A 104 -4.29 -2.24 5.59
N GLY A 105 -3.53 -1.19 5.86
CA GLY A 105 -2.08 -1.27 6.07
C GLY A 105 -1.65 -0.46 7.30
N VAL A 106 -0.41 -0.66 7.73
CA VAL A 106 0.14 0.07 8.88
C VAL A 106 1.07 1.18 8.40
N LEU A 107 0.79 2.39 8.86
CA LEU A 107 1.67 3.54 8.80
C LEU A 107 2.54 3.54 10.06
N TYR A 108 3.87 3.56 9.88
CA TYR A 108 4.83 3.60 10.97
C TYR A 108 5.93 4.61 10.64
N LYS A 109 6.17 5.57 11.54
CA LYS A 109 7.12 6.69 11.32
C LYS A 109 6.95 7.37 9.96
N GLY A 110 5.71 7.48 9.47
CA GLY A 110 5.37 8.09 8.19
C GLY A 110 5.52 7.18 6.96
N TYR A 111 5.99 5.94 7.07
CA TYR A 111 6.14 5.00 5.94
C TYR A 111 5.26 3.76 6.13
N PRO A 112 4.93 3.03 5.04
CA PRO A 112 4.31 1.72 5.17
C PRO A 112 5.22 0.78 5.97
N ARG A 113 4.65 0.10 6.98
CA ARG A 113 5.34 -0.97 7.71
C ARG A 113 5.51 -2.17 6.77
N GLU A 114 6.74 -2.58 6.52
CA GLU A 114 7.03 -3.77 5.74
C GLU A 114 6.65 -5.05 6.50
N SER A 115 6.25 -6.09 5.78
CA SER A 115 5.95 -7.37 6.41
C SER A 115 7.24 -8.08 6.82
N ALA A 116 7.31 -8.50 8.08
CA ALA A 116 8.43 -9.30 8.60
C ALA A 116 8.36 -10.78 8.18
N SER A 117 7.21 -11.23 7.67
CA SER A 117 6.98 -12.60 7.21
C SER A 117 6.87 -12.65 5.68
N PRO A 118 7.13 -13.81 5.06
CA PRO A 118 6.83 -14.00 3.65
C PRO A 118 5.38 -13.65 3.33
N VAL A 119 5.18 -12.87 2.27
CA VAL A 119 3.86 -12.40 1.81
C VAL A 119 3.38 -13.31 0.69
N GLU A 120 2.11 -13.68 0.72
CA GLU A 120 1.46 -14.46 -0.32
C GLU A 120 0.75 -13.55 -1.33
N ILE A 121 1.09 -13.68 -2.61
CA ILE A 121 0.49 -12.92 -3.70
C ILE A 121 -0.13 -13.92 -4.66
N ALA A 122 -1.46 -13.88 -4.79
CA ALA A 122 -2.21 -14.80 -5.67
C ALA A 122 -1.86 -16.29 -5.45
N GLY A 123 -1.72 -16.71 -4.19
CA GLY A 123 -1.34 -18.10 -3.84
C GLY A 123 0.17 -18.36 -3.80
N ILE A 124 1.00 -17.37 -4.14
CA ILE A 124 2.44 -17.54 -4.30
C ILE A 124 3.18 -16.85 -3.16
N ARG A 125 3.89 -17.65 -2.35
CA ARG A 125 4.70 -17.17 -1.23
C ARG A 125 5.97 -16.48 -1.71
N THR A 126 6.22 -15.26 -1.25
CA THR A 126 7.33 -14.39 -1.67
C THR A 126 7.95 -13.67 -0.46
N ASN A 127 9.15 -13.10 -0.61
CA ASN A 127 9.88 -12.43 0.48
C ASN A 127 10.55 -11.12 0.04
N PHE A 128 10.04 -10.49 -1.02
CA PHE A 128 10.51 -9.16 -1.42
C PHE A 128 9.74 -8.09 -0.63
N ARG A 129 10.36 -6.92 -0.49
CA ARG A 129 9.85 -5.80 0.31
C ARG A 129 8.44 -5.40 -0.10
N MET A 130 7.49 -5.57 0.80
CA MET A 130 6.09 -5.20 0.62
C MET A 130 5.47 -4.78 1.94
N PRO A 131 4.58 -3.78 1.96
CA PRO A 131 3.81 -3.43 3.13
C PRO A 131 2.98 -4.61 3.61
N ASP A 132 2.84 -4.69 4.92
CA ASP A 132 1.87 -5.56 5.56
C ASP A 132 0.45 -5.02 5.27
N ILE A 133 -0.30 -5.76 4.45
CA ILE A 133 -1.63 -5.35 3.97
C ILE A 133 -2.63 -6.47 4.20
N PHE A 134 -3.77 -6.12 4.79
CA PHE A 134 -4.97 -6.95 4.81
C PHE A 134 -6.01 -6.38 3.84
N THR A 135 -6.51 -7.20 2.91
CA THR A 135 -7.47 -6.76 1.88
C THR A 135 -8.84 -7.36 2.12
N LEU A 136 -9.85 -6.51 2.24
CA LEU A 136 -11.26 -6.88 2.29
C LEU A 136 -11.89 -6.76 0.91
N ALA A 137 -12.74 -7.72 0.53
CA ALA A 137 -13.65 -7.62 -0.61
C ALA A 137 -14.86 -6.69 -0.35
N LEU A 138 -14.61 -5.56 0.32
CA LEU A 138 -15.60 -4.57 0.72
C LEU A 138 -15.12 -3.18 0.28
N GLY A 139 -15.72 -2.64 -0.78
CA GLY A 139 -15.54 -1.27 -1.25
C GLY A 139 -16.89 -0.66 -1.63
N GLY A 140 -16.89 0.54 -2.22
CA GLY A 140 -18.11 1.29 -2.51
C GLY A 140 -19.12 0.55 -3.41
N GLY A 141 -18.63 -0.14 -4.44
CA GLY A 141 -19.44 -0.89 -5.39
C GLY A 141 -19.67 -2.35 -5.03
N THR A 142 -19.25 -2.80 -3.84
CA THR A 142 -19.52 -4.18 -3.40
C THR A 142 -21.02 -4.46 -3.41
N VAL A 143 -21.41 -5.55 -4.05
CA VAL A 143 -22.80 -5.95 -4.26
C VAL A 143 -23.38 -6.55 -2.98
N ILE A 144 -24.63 -6.20 -2.67
CA ILE A 144 -25.38 -6.73 -1.55
C ILE A 144 -26.47 -7.68 -2.10
N LYS A 145 -26.38 -8.97 -1.76
CA LYS A 145 -27.38 -9.99 -2.16
C LYS A 145 -28.02 -10.58 -0.92
N GLY A 146 -29.24 -10.15 -0.61
CA GLY A 146 -29.83 -10.43 0.69
C GLY A 146 -28.88 -9.97 1.80
N GLU A 147 -28.50 -10.89 2.68
CA GLU A 147 -27.61 -10.58 3.79
C GLU A 147 -26.11 -10.77 3.53
N GLU A 148 -25.74 -11.17 2.32
CA GLU A 148 -24.36 -11.39 1.89
C GLU A 148 -23.76 -10.12 1.29
N ILE A 149 -22.51 -9.83 1.68
CA ILE A 149 -21.73 -8.68 1.23
C ILE A 149 -20.60 -9.17 0.34
N GLY A 150 -20.67 -8.86 -0.96
CA GLY A 150 -19.63 -9.25 -1.92
C GLY A 150 -19.52 -10.76 -2.14
N PRO A 151 -18.39 -11.26 -2.67
CA PRO A 151 -17.20 -10.49 -3.07
C PRO A 151 -17.39 -9.71 -4.38
N GLU A 152 -18.49 -9.93 -5.10
CA GLU A 152 -18.79 -9.22 -6.35
C GLU A 152 -18.87 -7.70 -6.14
N SER A 153 -18.39 -6.93 -7.11
CA SER A 153 -18.45 -5.48 -7.10
C SER A 153 -18.75 -4.92 -8.49
N VAL A 154 -19.57 -3.87 -8.54
CA VAL A 154 -19.79 -3.10 -9.78
C VAL A 154 -18.65 -2.13 -10.07
N GLY A 155 -17.73 -1.90 -9.12
CA GLY A 155 -16.51 -1.10 -9.30
C GLY A 155 -16.76 0.25 -9.97
N PHE A 156 -16.10 0.51 -11.11
CA PHE A 156 -16.23 1.74 -11.88
C PHE A 156 -17.64 1.98 -12.45
N MET A 157 -18.50 0.95 -12.49
CA MET A 157 -19.90 1.03 -12.94
C MET A 157 -20.87 1.43 -11.82
N LEU A 158 -20.39 1.80 -10.63
CA LEU A 158 -21.22 2.21 -9.50
C LEU A 158 -22.28 3.25 -9.88
N THR A 159 -21.90 4.31 -10.58
CA THR A 159 -22.82 5.39 -10.99
C THR A 159 -23.80 5.00 -12.10
N LYS A 160 -23.67 3.79 -12.66
CA LYS A 160 -24.60 3.25 -13.66
C LYS A 160 -25.47 2.11 -13.12
N ARG A 161 -24.92 1.28 -12.23
CA ARG A 161 -25.58 0.08 -11.71
C ARG A 161 -26.11 0.22 -10.30
N GLY A 162 -25.56 1.12 -9.49
CA GLY A 162 -26.03 1.38 -8.13
C GLY A 162 -27.47 1.89 -8.12
N LEU A 163 -28.26 1.47 -7.14
CA LEU A 163 -29.68 1.86 -7.05
C LEU A 163 -29.86 3.36 -6.86
N SER A 164 -28.96 4.02 -6.13
CA SER A 164 -29.00 5.47 -5.97
C SER A 164 -28.86 6.23 -7.29
N TRP A 165 -28.35 5.60 -8.35
CA TRP A 165 -28.23 6.21 -9.68
C TRP A 165 -29.27 5.68 -10.69
N GLY A 166 -30.31 4.99 -10.21
CA GLY A 166 -31.35 4.40 -11.06
C GLY A 166 -30.97 3.07 -11.71
N GLY A 167 -29.87 2.46 -11.27
CA GLY A 167 -29.46 1.13 -11.71
C GLY A 167 -30.29 -0.01 -11.11
N ASP A 168 -29.74 -1.22 -11.17
CA ASP A 168 -30.41 -2.47 -10.82
C ASP A 168 -29.78 -3.20 -9.61
N THR A 169 -28.69 -2.68 -9.06
CA THR A 169 -27.84 -3.40 -8.12
C THR A 169 -27.72 -2.64 -6.80
N LEU A 170 -28.10 -3.26 -5.68
CA LEU A 170 -27.86 -2.71 -4.34
C LEU A 170 -26.37 -2.84 -3.99
N THR A 171 -25.74 -1.73 -3.61
CA THR A 171 -24.30 -1.67 -3.28
C THR A 171 -24.02 -1.24 -1.85
N ALA A 172 -22.79 -1.45 -1.36
CA ALA A 172 -22.33 -0.93 -0.07
C ALA A 172 -22.46 0.60 0.04
N THR A 173 -22.25 1.33 -1.07
CA THR A 173 -22.47 2.79 -1.11
C THR A 173 -23.94 3.14 -0.92
N ASP A 174 -24.85 2.42 -1.59
CA ASP A 174 -26.30 2.61 -1.44
C ASP A 174 -26.75 2.44 0.02
N VAL A 175 -26.32 1.34 0.65
CA VAL A 175 -26.59 1.06 2.07
C VAL A 175 -26.07 2.20 2.95
N SER A 176 -24.80 2.58 2.76
CA SER A 176 -24.15 3.61 3.56
C SER A 176 -24.82 4.98 3.41
N MET A 177 -25.25 5.34 2.20
CA MET A 177 -25.95 6.60 1.94
C MET A 177 -27.26 6.70 2.73
N VAL A 178 -28.06 5.64 2.76
CA VAL A 178 -29.33 5.64 3.50
C VAL A 178 -29.09 5.62 5.01
N VAL A 179 -28.20 4.74 5.49
CA VAL A 179 -27.97 4.54 6.94
C VAL A 179 -27.27 5.72 7.58
N LYS A 180 -26.28 6.32 6.91
CA LYS A 180 -25.52 7.47 7.42
C LYS A 180 -26.06 8.83 6.97
N GLY A 181 -27.03 8.86 6.05
CA GLY A 181 -27.52 10.11 5.47
C GLY A 181 -26.50 10.83 4.59
N ILE A 182 -25.60 10.09 3.94
CA ILE A 182 -24.60 10.67 3.03
C ILE A 182 -25.26 11.06 1.71
N LYS A 183 -24.88 12.22 1.18
CA LYS A 183 -25.27 12.66 -0.15
C LYS A 183 -24.06 12.68 -1.07
N ILE A 184 -24.17 12.00 -2.21
CA ILE A 184 -23.18 12.01 -3.28
C ILE A 184 -23.80 12.77 -4.46
N GLU A 185 -22.99 13.50 -5.21
CA GLU A 185 -23.48 14.23 -6.38
C GLU A 185 -24.05 13.26 -7.44
N GLY A 186 -25.19 13.63 -8.01
CA GLY A 186 -25.88 12.82 -9.02
C GLY A 186 -26.58 11.56 -8.48
N SER A 187 -26.61 11.33 -7.17
CA SER A 187 -27.29 10.20 -6.55
C SER A 187 -28.62 10.58 -5.89
N ASN A 188 -29.56 9.63 -5.85
CA ASN A 188 -30.88 9.74 -5.25
C ASN A 188 -31.14 8.55 -4.30
N PRO A 189 -30.79 8.67 -3.01
CA PRO A 189 -31.01 7.60 -2.04
C PRO A 189 -32.49 7.27 -1.76
N GLU A 190 -33.45 8.10 -2.18
CA GLU A 190 -34.88 7.78 -2.02
C GLU A 190 -35.28 6.52 -2.80
N LEU A 191 -34.63 6.27 -3.95
CA LEU A 191 -34.84 5.06 -4.75
C LEU A 191 -34.58 3.76 -3.98
N ILE A 192 -33.81 3.83 -2.90
CA ILE A 192 -33.53 2.70 -2.01
C ILE A 192 -34.57 2.62 -0.91
N ARG A 193 -34.97 3.76 -0.32
CA ARG A 193 -35.97 3.81 0.75
C ARG A 193 -37.33 3.28 0.30
N ASP A 194 -37.66 3.44 -0.98
CA ASP A 194 -38.87 2.88 -1.59
C ASP A 194 -38.84 1.34 -1.71
N ARG A 195 -37.64 0.74 -1.72
CA ARG A 195 -37.44 -0.70 -2.00
C ARG A 195 -37.04 -1.51 -0.77
N TYR A 196 -36.40 -0.89 0.22
CA TYR A 196 -35.82 -1.57 1.37
C TYR A 196 -36.16 -0.88 2.68
N GLN A 197 -36.50 -1.69 3.68
CA GLN A 197 -36.71 -1.22 5.04
C GLN A 197 -35.40 -0.75 5.67
N ILE A 198 -35.46 0.31 6.49
CA ILE A 198 -34.28 0.90 7.11
C ILE A 198 -33.58 -0.07 8.08
N GLU A 199 -34.34 -0.93 8.76
CA GLU A 199 -33.84 -1.96 9.67
C GLU A 199 -32.96 -2.98 8.95
N TYR A 200 -33.36 -3.38 7.74
CA TYR A 200 -32.58 -4.27 6.90
C TYR A 200 -31.25 -3.62 6.48
N LEU A 201 -31.29 -2.37 6.01
CA LEU A 201 -30.08 -1.64 5.61
C LEU A 201 -29.12 -1.43 6.79
N LYS A 202 -29.65 -1.12 7.98
CA LYS A 202 -28.87 -1.03 9.22
C LYS A 202 -28.18 -2.36 9.55
N LYS A 203 -28.87 -3.50 9.38
CA LYS A 203 -28.29 -4.83 9.60
C LYS A 203 -27.11 -5.09 8.64
N ILE A 204 -27.24 -4.74 7.36
CA ILE A 204 -26.13 -4.86 6.40
C ILE A 204 -24.97 -3.94 6.80
N TYR A 205 -25.26 -2.69 7.17
CA TYR A 205 -24.23 -1.75 7.59
C TYR A 205 -23.49 -2.22 8.85
N SER A 206 -24.17 -2.86 9.81
CA SER A 206 -23.50 -3.49 10.96
C SER A 206 -22.54 -4.61 10.56
N LYS A 207 -22.87 -5.43 9.55
CA LYS A 207 -21.93 -6.45 9.03
C LYS A 207 -20.72 -5.83 8.31
N MET A 208 -20.93 -4.70 7.62
CA MET A 208 -19.83 -3.92 7.04
C MET A 208 -18.90 -3.38 8.12
N LEU A 209 -19.48 -2.85 9.21
CA LEU A 209 -18.74 -2.39 10.39
C LEU A 209 -17.87 -3.51 10.98
N GLU A 210 -18.47 -4.67 11.26
CA GLU A 210 -17.75 -5.84 11.80
C GLU A 210 -16.58 -6.24 10.88
N SER A 211 -16.76 -6.18 9.56
CA SER A 211 -15.71 -6.51 8.60
C SER A 211 -14.52 -5.54 8.68
N TRP A 212 -14.79 -4.24 8.84
CA TRP A 212 -13.74 -3.22 9.02
C TRP A 212 -13.05 -3.32 10.38
N GLU A 213 -13.80 -3.57 11.45
CA GLU A 213 -13.25 -3.76 12.80
C GLU A 213 -12.37 -5.01 12.88
N ASN A 214 -12.78 -6.12 12.25
CA ASN A 214 -11.95 -7.31 12.14
C ASN A 214 -10.66 -7.03 11.39
N ALA A 215 -10.71 -6.24 10.31
CA ALA A 215 -9.50 -5.87 9.57
C ALA A 215 -8.54 -4.99 10.37
N ILE A 216 -9.05 -4.10 11.22
CA ILE A 216 -8.25 -3.35 12.19
C ILE A 216 -7.55 -4.33 13.14
N ASP A 217 -8.29 -5.28 13.72
CA ASP A 217 -7.76 -6.25 14.68
C ASP A 217 -6.66 -7.13 14.07
N MET A 218 -6.84 -7.57 12.82
CA MET A 218 -5.84 -8.35 12.08
C MET A 218 -4.50 -7.62 11.87
N MET A 219 -4.52 -6.28 11.84
CA MET A 219 -3.32 -5.46 11.60
C MET A 219 -2.66 -4.95 12.89
N LYS A 220 -3.41 -4.94 14.00
CA LYS A 220 -2.91 -4.50 15.31
C LYS A 220 -1.84 -5.46 15.84
N THR A 221 -0.80 -4.88 16.44
CA THR A 221 0.27 -5.66 17.12
C THR A 221 0.06 -5.77 18.63
N SER A 222 -0.92 -5.06 19.17
CA SER A 222 -1.27 -5.09 20.58
C SER A 222 -2.80 -4.96 20.74
N LYS A 223 -3.31 -5.20 21.95
CA LYS A 223 -4.73 -5.06 22.24
C LYS A 223 -5.19 -3.59 22.31
N GLU A 224 -4.25 -2.66 22.45
CA GLU A 224 -4.53 -1.24 22.64
C GLU A 224 -5.18 -0.60 21.42
N ASP A 225 -6.03 0.40 21.66
CA ASP A 225 -6.71 1.11 20.58
C ASP A 225 -5.75 2.00 19.79
N VAL A 226 -5.87 1.97 18.47
CA VAL A 226 -4.96 2.67 17.55
C VAL A 226 -5.66 3.79 16.78
N ILE A 227 -4.89 4.78 16.34
CA ILE A 227 -5.43 5.77 15.40
C ILE A 227 -5.69 5.07 14.07
N VAL A 228 -6.87 5.28 13.49
CA VAL A 228 -7.23 4.80 12.16
C VAL A 228 -7.42 6.00 11.24
N ILE A 229 -6.85 5.94 10.04
CA ILE A 229 -7.03 6.96 9.01
C ILE A 229 -7.79 6.34 7.83
N GLY A 230 -8.99 6.86 7.55
CA GLY A 230 -9.80 6.45 6.41
C GLY A 230 -9.45 7.28 5.17
N VAL A 231 -8.99 6.63 4.11
CA VAL A 231 -8.68 7.25 2.81
C VAL A 231 -9.35 6.50 1.66
N GLY A 232 -9.24 7.04 0.44
CA GLY A 232 -9.92 6.52 -0.73
C GLY A 232 -11.35 7.08 -0.88
N GLY A 233 -11.92 6.95 -2.08
CA GLY A 233 -13.22 7.53 -2.39
C GLY A 233 -14.38 6.92 -1.60
N GLY A 234 -14.24 5.67 -1.18
CA GLY A 234 -15.21 4.97 -0.34
C GLY A 234 -15.08 5.25 1.15
N SER A 235 -14.07 6.01 1.59
CA SER A 235 -13.85 6.32 3.02
C SER A 235 -15.04 7.04 3.66
N ILE A 236 -15.85 7.72 2.85
CA ILE A 236 -17.10 8.36 3.30
C ILE A 236 -18.10 7.36 3.92
N MET A 237 -18.01 6.07 3.58
CA MET A 237 -18.86 5.02 4.16
C MET A 237 -18.46 4.60 5.58
N LEU A 238 -17.21 4.87 5.98
CA LEU A 238 -16.72 4.50 7.31
C LEU A 238 -17.56 5.18 8.41
N PRO A 239 -17.77 4.53 9.57
CA PRO A 239 -18.56 5.08 10.68
C PRO A 239 -17.88 6.30 11.32
N GLU A 240 -18.46 6.87 12.37
CA GLU A 240 -17.77 7.87 13.20
C GLU A 240 -16.72 7.24 14.13
N THR A 241 -16.98 6.00 14.57
CA THR A 241 -16.11 5.24 15.46
C THR A 241 -16.03 3.79 15.00
N LEU A 242 -14.86 3.17 15.16
CA LEU A 242 -14.63 1.75 14.94
C LEU A 242 -14.07 1.14 16.23
N LYS A 243 -14.55 -0.05 16.61
CA LYS A 243 -13.93 -0.83 17.68
C LYS A 243 -12.47 -1.12 17.35
N GLY A 244 -11.60 -1.04 18.36
CA GLY A 244 -10.15 -1.18 18.19
C GLY A 244 -9.46 0.11 17.75
N SER A 245 -10.22 1.19 17.51
CA SER A 245 -9.68 2.50 17.18
C SER A 245 -9.89 3.51 18.31
N SER A 246 -8.82 4.23 18.66
CA SER A 246 -8.89 5.33 19.63
C SER A 246 -9.44 6.61 18.98
N LYS A 247 -9.24 6.74 17.67
CA LYS A 247 -9.74 7.83 16.85
C LYS A 247 -9.73 7.43 15.38
N LEU A 248 -10.88 7.60 14.71
CA LEU A 248 -10.99 7.53 13.26
C LEU A 248 -10.85 8.93 12.66
N VAL A 249 -9.90 9.09 11.74
CA VAL A 249 -9.63 10.36 11.04
C VAL A 249 -9.89 10.16 9.55
N ILE A 250 -10.82 10.92 8.99
CA ILE A 250 -11.03 10.99 7.54
C ILE A 250 -10.60 12.40 7.11
N PRO A 251 -9.40 12.57 6.53
CA PRO A 251 -8.92 13.90 6.17
C PRO A 251 -9.72 14.51 5.01
N LYS A 252 -9.65 15.84 4.89
CA LYS A 252 -10.07 16.51 3.66
C LYS A 252 -9.27 15.94 2.48
N ASN A 253 -9.90 15.77 1.32
CA ASN A 253 -9.28 15.21 0.12
C ASN A 253 -8.83 13.74 0.27
N ALA A 254 -9.40 12.99 1.23
CA ALA A 254 -9.16 11.56 1.43
C ALA A 254 -9.24 10.73 0.13
N GLN A 255 -10.13 11.09 -0.80
CA GLN A 255 -10.28 10.44 -2.10
C GLN A 255 -9.05 10.54 -3.02
N TYR A 256 -8.15 11.49 -2.76
CA TYR A 256 -6.93 11.72 -3.54
C TYR A 256 -5.66 11.24 -2.82
N ALA A 257 -5.79 10.54 -1.69
CA ALA A 257 -4.64 10.11 -0.88
C ALA A 257 -3.58 9.36 -1.71
N ASN A 258 -3.98 8.45 -2.60
CA ASN A 258 -3.05 7.74 -3.47
C ASN A 258 -2.22 8.70 -4.36
N ALA A 259 -2.91 9.63 -5.05
CA ALA A 259 -2.23 10.60 -5.91
C ALA A 259 -1.30 11.52 -5.11
N ILE A 260 -1.74 11.98 -3.93
CA ILE A 260 -0.94 12.80 -3.00
C ILE A 260 0.26 12.01 -2.49
N GLY A 261 0.11 10.74 -2.16
CA GLY A 261 1.22 9.89 -1.74
C GLY A 261 2.27 9.70 -2.83
N CYS A 262 1.83 9.67 -4.09
CA CYS A 262 2.73 9.56 -5.25
C CYS A 262 3.55 10.83 -5.48
N THR A 263 3.13 12.00 -4.99
CA THR A 263 3.91 13.25 -5.13
C THR A 263 5.13 13.30 -4.22
N LEU A 264 5.33 12.28 -3.37
CA LEU A 264 6.49 12.20 -2.51
C LEU A 264 7.73 11.86 -3.33
N THR A 265 8.66 12.80 -3.33
CA THR A 265 9.95 12.73 -4.03
C THR A 265 11.00 12.04 -3.17
N LYS A 266 10.68 10.92 -2.53
CA LYS A 266 11.63 10.21 -1.66
C LYS A 266 12.19 8.98 -2.38
N VAL A 267 13.48 9.00 -2.68
CA VAL A 267 14.19 7.86 -3.29
C VAL A 267 14.82 7.03 -2.17
N GLY A 268 14.62 5.71 -2.23
CA GLY A 268 15.16 4.78 -1.26
C GLY A 268 16.23 3.85 -1.83
N ALA A 269 17.10 3.35 -0.95
CA ALA A 269 17.93 2.20 -1.23
C ALA A 269 18.00 1.30 0.00
N THR A 270 17.92 0.00 -0.23
CA THR A 270 18.09 -1.02 0.81
C THR A 270 19.18 -1.97 0.38
N ILE A 271 20.18 -2.14 1.23
CA ILE A 271 21.31 -3.04 1.02
C ILE A 271 21.32 -4.09 2.13
N GLU A 272 21.50 -5.34 1.73
CA GLU A 272 21.56 -6.49 2.64
C GLU A 272 22.86 -7.26 2.43
N ARG A 273 23.50 -7.68 3.53
CA ARG A 273 24.70 -8.53 3.47
C ARG A 273 24.84 -9.38 4.72
N THR A 274 25.44 -10.55 4.57
CA THR A 274 25.84 -11.40 5.70
C THR A 274 27.26 -11.07 6.13
N PHE A 275 27.44 -10.89 7.43
CA PHE A 275 28.73 -10.66 8.11
C PHE A 275 28.99 -11.78 9.11
N SER A 276 30.27 -11.96 9.44
CA SER A 276 30.71 -12.71 10.63
C SER A 276 31.21 -11.69 11.65
N TYR A 277 30.54 -11.57 12.80
CA TYR A 277 30.94 -10.61 13.84
C TYR A 277 32.22 -10.99 14.58
N ASP A 278 32.68 -12.23 14.41
CA ASP A 278 34.01 -12.64 14.87
C ASP A 278 35.14 -12.04 14.01
N GLN A 279 34.86 -11.70 12.75
CA GLN A 279 35.84 -11.13 11.81
C GLN A 279 35.69 -9.62 11.62
N THR A 280 34.46 -9.11 11.61
CA THR A 280 34.15 -7.69 11.39
C THR A 280 33.30 -7.18 12.55
N SER A 281 33.73 -6.14 13.24
CA SER A 281 32.91 -5.58 14.33
C SER A 281 31.57 -5.07 13.82
N ARG A 282 30.52 -5.22 14.64
CA ARG A 282 29.15 -4.76 14.36
C ARG A 282 29.12 -3.33 13.80
N ASP A 283 29.81 -2.40 14.46
CA ASP A 283 29.82 -1.00 14.06
C ASP A 283 30.47 -0.80 12.68
N THR A 284 31.50 -1.57 12.35
CA THR A 284 32.17 -1.48 11.04
C THR A 284 31.27 -2.06 9.95
N ALA A 285 30.62 -3.19 10.21
CA ALA A 285 29.68 -3.82 9.28
C ALA A 285 28.52 -2.88 8.96
N ILE A 286 27.85 -2.34 9.98
CA ILE A 286 26.72 -1.42 9.83
C ILE A 286 27.16 -0.14 9.09
N LYS A 287 28.28 0.49 9.50
CA LYS A 287 28.79 1.69 8.82
C LYS A 287 29.08 1.43 7.34
N SER A 288 29.69 0.29 7.01
CA SER A 288 29.98 -0.07 5.61
C SER A 288 28.72 -0.18 4.76
N LEU A 289 27.64 -0.78 5.32
CA LEU A 289 26.35 -0.90 4.62
C LEU A 289 25.63 0.44 4.47
N ILE A 290 25.67 1.29 5.50
CA ILE A 290 25.12 2.65 5.42
C ILE A 290 25.76 3.41 4.26
N GLU A 291 27.09 3.36 4.13
CA GLU A 291 27.79 4.06 3.06
C GLU A 291 27.49 3.46 1.67
N GLU A 292 27.34 2.15 1.56
CA GLU A 292 26.92 1.50 0.31
C GLU A 292 25.48 1.85 -0.07
N ALA A 293 24.56 1.87 0.91
CA ALA A 293 23.16 2.24 0.70
C ALA A 293 23.03 3.72 0.29
N LYS A 294 23.78 4.63 0.94
CA LYS A 294 23.84 6.05 0.55
C LYS A 294 24.32 6.23 -0.89
N LYS A 295 25.43 5.58 -1.27
CA LYS A 295 25.94 5.65 -2.67
C LYS A 295 24.90 5.16 -3.68
N THR A 296 24.18 4.10 -3.33
CA THR A 296 23.11 3.56 -4.18
C THR A 296 21.95 4.54 -4.29
N ALA A 297 21.50 5.15 -3.20
CA ALA A 297 20.46 6.17 -3.21
C ALA A 297 20.87 7.42 -4.02
N ILE A 298 22.12 7.90 -3.87
CA ILE A 298 22.65 9.03 -4.65
C ILE A 298 22.66 8.68 -6.15
N SER A 299 23.11 7.47 -6.50
CA SER A 299 23.11 7.00 -7.90
C SER A 299 21.69 6.87 -8.47
N ALA A 300 20.68 6.72 -7.62
CA ALA A 300 19.27 6.70 -7.98
C ALA A 300 18.61 8.11 -7.98
N GLY A 301 19.38 9.16 -7.66
CA GLY A 301 18.93 10.55 -7.72
C GLY A 301 18.72 11.24 -6.36
N ALA A 302 19.05 10.60 -5.24
CA ALA A 302 18.90 11.22 -3.92
C ALA A 302 19.93 12.35 -3.68
N ILE A 303 19.50 13.41 -3.01
CA ILE A 303 20.37 14.51 -2.53
C ILE A 303 21.11 14.04 -1.27
N ASP A 304 22.44 13.95 -1.34
CA ASP A 304 23.31 13.43 -0.28
C ASP A 304 22.99 13.99 1.12
N THR A 305 22.87 15.31 1.25
CA THR A 305 22.61 15.98 2.53
C THR A 305 21.24 15.69 3.14
N THR A 306 20.33 15.07 2.38
CA THR A 306 18.97 14.75 2.83
C THR A 306 18.79 13.26 3.17
N ILE A 307 19.82 12.44 2.96
CA ILE A 307 19.74 11.00 3.17
C ILE A 307 19.73 10.69 4.66
N GLU A 308 18.66 10.03 5.11
CA GLU A 308 18.52 9.52 6.47
C GLU A 308 18.50 7.99 6.49
N VAL A 309 19.07 7.40 7.54
CA VAL A 309 18.93 5.96 7.81
C VAL A 309 17.56 5.73 8.43
N ARG A 310 16.71 4.96 7.74
CA ARG A 310 15.35 4.67 8.17
C ARG A 310 15.29 3.45 9.07
N GLU A 311 16.05 2.43 8.70
CA GLU A 311 15.94 1.12 9.29
C GLU A 311 17.28 0.39 9.21
N ILE A 312 17.61 -0.29 10.30
CA ILE A 312 18.74 -1.20 10.41
C ILE A 312 18.18 -2.46 11.05
N GLU A 313 18.16 -3.56 10.31
CA GLU A 313 17.76 -4.86 10.82
C GLU A 313 18.96 -5.79 10.88
N GLU A 314 19.01 -6.56 11.97
CA GLU A 314 20.03 -7.57 12.20
C GLU A 314 19.33 -8.90 12.48
N LEU A 315 19.51 -9.86 11.56
CA LEU A 315 18.98 -11.21 11.71
C LEU A 315 20.12 -12.18 11.97
N GLN A 316 20.10 -12.77 13.16
CA GLN A 316 21.08 -13.80 13.51
C GLN A 316 20.86 -15.04 12.63
N MET A 317 21.96 -15.60 12.12
CA MET A 317 21.93 -16.82 11.33
C MET A 317 22.45 -17.99 12.17
N PRO A 318 21.58 -18.61 13.00
CA PRO A 318 21.98 -19.80 13.74
C PRO A 318 22.48 -20.86 12.74
N TYR A 319 23.47 -21.64 13.16
CA TYR A 319 24.13 -22.72 12.38
C TYR A 319 25.19 -22.29 11.35
N LEU A 320 25.40 -20.99 11.13
CA LEU A 320 26.59 -20.52 10.41
C LEU A 320 27.73 -20.19 11.40
N PRO A 321 28.98 -20.58 11.08
CA PRO A 321 30.12 -20.28 11.95
C PRO A 321 30.40 -18.78 12.00
N GLY A 322 31.07 -18.33 13.08
CA GLY A 322 31.61 -16.98 13.14
C GLY A 322 30.64 -15.90 13.64
N ASN A 323 29.62 -16.26 14.44
CA ASN A 323 28.52 -15.36 14.81
C ASN A 323 27.94 -14.65 13.58
N ALA A 324 27.53 -15.46 12.59
CA ALA A 324 27.03 -14.94 11.33
C ALA A 324 25.71 -14.19 11.53
N ILE A 325 25.63 -13.02 10.92
CA ILE A 325 24.50 -12.12 11.04
C ILE A 325 24.23 -11.48 9.69
N LYS A 326 22.97 -11.47 9.29
CA LYS A 326 22.54 -10.71 8.13
C LYS A 326 22.17 -9.31 8.61
N VAL A 327 22.78 -8.30 8.01
CA VAL A 327 22.49 -6.89 8.27
C VAL A 327 21.76 -6.35 7.04
N SER A 328 20.63 -5.67 7.26
CA SER A 328 19.89 -4.91 6.27
C SER A 328 19.88 -3.44 6.67
N VAL A 329 20.19 -2.54 5.74
CA VAL A 329 20.13 -1.09 5.96
C VAL A 329 19.29 -0.45 4.88
N LYS A 330 18.28 0.30 5.30
CA LYS A 330 17.44 1.14 4.42
C LYS A 330 17.74 2.61 4.66
N VAL A 331 18.02 3.32 3.57
CA VAL A 331 18.18 4.77 3.56
C VAL A 331 17.18 5.40 2.62
N VAL A 332 16.77 6.63 2.91
CA VAL A 332 15.86 7.41 2.08
C VAL A 332 16.32 8.86 2.02
N GLY A 333 16.25 9.48 0.84
CA GLY A 333 16.59 10.89 0.63
C GLY A 333 15.60 11.58 -0.30
N GLU A 334 15.64 12.92 -0.33
CA GLU A 334 14.90 13.71 -1.33
C GLU A 334 15.49 13.50 -2.72
N LEU A 335 14.62 13.38 -3.72
CA LEU A 335 15.00 13.34 -5.12
C LEU A 335 15.53 14.72 -5.53
N LYS A 336 16.64 14.72 -6.27
CA LYS A 336 17.13 15.91 -6.95
C LYS A 336 16.24 16.22 -8.15
N ILE A 337 15.39 17.24 -8.02
CA ILE A 337 14.53 17.78 -9.09
C ILE A 337 15.32 18.80 -9.92
#